data_AF-A0A915BAZ4-F1
#
_entry.id   AF-A0A915BAZ4-F1
#
_cell.length_a   1.000
_cell.length_b   1.000
_cell.length_c   1.000
_cell.angle_alpha   90.00
_cell.angle_beta   90.00
_cell.angle_gamma   90.00
#
_symmetry.space_group_name_H-M   'P 1'
#
loop_
_entity.id
_entity.type
_entity.pdbx_description
1 polymer ?
#
loop_
_entity_poly.entity_id
_entity_poly.type
_entity_poly.pdbx_seq_one_letter_code
_entity_poly.pdbx_strand_id
1 'polypeptide(L)'
;MASALDGYVKNVLTFTASGSSAELVELNRKAVLDVLEKNVPHLNRVLETLSVEEHSLSVVAVLLAKLNQPWNNATADRISKTLSQMELTLPLLNSSQLQLAPDLFTALLRKASQYCLRKNEQAIIVRGIRLLLSAISVFSPEPGVLTSIHTYLFCLCLKARIYEPALPFLECPITKILKETPPTNIAYMDSRWVLLYFYYGGLMFGSLGRFRECLLMFENVLCMPSVAASAIVVEAYKKYVLISIILSGRVVPLPSYRAAMIPRTVKRLCTDYTAIETLCQNKEGGTDVADAVLRHLEQHRRTFEVDGNVGLVKRLVRKLRENSVLKVAKCFSTISMGDFIRRCHLNNEEHAERYLMEMSREGKVVVRIDSEHKIVFLDEVKVEVDEEQVEQALRRVIELDKLLSDFDVRLRTSALYISRSSKASVYGTAAHDDEGFQQGSPLPHTLPMQPSGSALTDPTTIDVLWPS
;
A
#
# COMPACT_ATOMS: atom_id res chain seq x y z
N MET A 1 38.32 -12.26 22.27
CA MET A 1 37.44 -11.94 21.12
C MET A 1 37.09 -13.18 20.31
N ALA A 2 38.05 -14.02 19.90
CA ALA A 2 37.76 -15.33 19.25
C ALA A 2 36.88 -16.26 20.12
N SER A 3 37.14 -16.34 21.43
CA SER A 3 36.40 -17.21 22.36
C SER A 3 34.89 -17.00 22.42
N ALA A 4 34.39 -15.78 22.20
CA ALA A 4 32.96 -15.47 22.25
C ALA A 4 32.24 -15.91 20.96
N LEU A 5 32.90 -15.77 19.80
CA LEU A 5 32.37 -16.27 18.53
C LEU A 5 32.40 -17.80 18.47
N ASP A 6 33.49 -18.41 18.94
CA ASP A 6 33.61 -19.87 19.01
C ASP A 6 32.55 -20.46 19.96
N GLY A 7 32.28 -19.78 21.08
CA GLY A 7 31.19 -20.12 22.00
C GLY A 7 29.81 -20.01 21.35
N TYR A 8 29.55 -18.94 20.58
CA TYR A 8 28.31 -18.78 19.83
C TYR A 8 28.12 -19.92 18.82
N VAL A 9 29.13 -20.24 18.00
CA VAL A 9 29.05 -21.33 17.00
C VAL A 9 28.79 -22.67 17.69
N LYS A 10 29.51 -22.98 18.77
CA LYS A 10 29.30 -24.21 19.54
C LYS A 10 27.87 -24.31 20.07
N ASN A 11 27.32 -23.22 20.60
CA ASN A 11 25.95 -23.20 21.11
C ASN A 11 24.91 -23.36 19.98
N VAL A 12 25.13 -22.74 18.83
CA VAL A 12 24.28 -22.93 17.64
C VAL A 12 24.25 -24.40 17.22
N LEU A 13 25.43 -25.03 17.06
CA LEU A 13 25.53 -26.44 16.68
C LEU A 13 24.85 -27.35 17.73
N THR A 14 25.02 -27.04 19.01
CA THR A 14 24.43 -27.82 20.11
C THR A 14 22.91 -27.73 20.11
N PHE A 15 22.35 -26.52 20.01
CA PHE A 15 20.90 -26.32 20.04
C PHE A 15 20.20 -26.80 18.77
N THR A 16 20.85 -26.70 17.61
CA THR A 16 20.36 -27.29 16.37
C THR A 16 20.32 -28.82 16.48
N ALA A 17 21.40 -29.43 16.99
CA ALA A 17 21.45 -30.89 17.17
C ALA A 17 20.48 -31.41 18.23
N SER A 18 20.20 -30.62 19.28
CA SER A 18 19.25 -30.98 20.34
C SER A 18 17.78 -30.71 19.98
N GLY A 19 17.51 -29.99 18.88
CA GLY A 19 16.16 -29.57 18.50
C GLY A 19 15.56 -28.50 19.41
N SER A 20 16.38 -27.78 20.18
CA SER A 20 15.93 -26.74 21.13
C SER A 20 15.59 -25.42 20.42
N SER A 21 14.50 -25.40 19.66
CA SER A 21 14.10 -24.23 18.84
C SER A 21 13.93 -22.93 19.63
N ALA A 22 13.40 -22.98 20.85
CA ALA A 22 13.19 -21.78 21.68
C ALA A 22 14.51 -21.16 22.15
N GLU A 23 15.46 -22.00 22.59
CA GLU A 23 16.79 -21.57 23.05
C GLU A 23 17.62 -21.03 21.87
N LEU A 24 17.52 -21.66 20.69
CA LEU A 24 18.16 -21.19 19.47
C LEU A 24 17.68 -19.81 19.04
N VAL A 25 16.37 -19.55 19.14
CA VAL A 25 15.79 -18.24 18.82
C VAL A 25 16.28 -17.16 19.79
N GLU A 26 16.26 -17.45 21.08
CA GLU A 26 16.68 -16.50 22.12
C GLU A 26 18.19 -16.22 22.03
N LEU A 27 19.00 -17.25 21.77
CA LEU A 27 20.43 -17.11 21.50
C LEU A 27 20.67 -16.15 20.35
N ASN A 28 20.00 -16.37 19.21
CA ASN A 28 20.20 -15.54 18.01
C ASN A 28 19.76 -14.09 18.22
N ARG A 29 18.64 -13.85 18.93
CA ARG A 29 18.19 -12.49 19.25
C ARG A 29 19.21 -11.71 20.09
N LYS A 30 19.76 -12.34 21.13
CA LYS A 30 20.77 -11.72 22.00
C LYS A 30 22.12 -11.57 21.29
N ALA A 31 22.53 -12.60 20.55
CA ALA A 31 23.85 -12.66 19.93
C ALA A 31 24.08 -11.55 18.90
N VAL A 32 23.04 -11.09 18.18
CA VAL A 32 23.16 -9.99 17.19
C VAL A 32 23.84 -8.78 17.82
N LEU A 33 23.33 -8.27 18.94
CA LEU A 33 23.85 -7.08 19.62
C LEU A 33 25.08 -7.39 20.48
N ASP A 34 25.04 -8.50 21.22
CA ASP A 34 26.02 -8.75 22.28
C ASP A 34 27.36 -9.26 21.77
N VAL A 35 27.37 -10.01 20.66
CA VAL A 35 28.54 -10.75 20.17
C VAL A 35 28.82 -10.44 18.70
N LEU A 36 27.83 -10.57 17.82
CA LEU A 36 28.04 -10.55 16.37
C LEU A 36 28.42 -9.15 15.86
N GLU A 37 27.68 -8.11 16.25
CA GLU A 37 27.97 -6.72 15.86
C GLU A 37 29.33 -6.21 16.36
N LYS A 38 29.84 -6.75 17.48
CA LYS A 38 31.16 -6.37 18.01
C LYS A 38 32.32 -7.02 17.25
N ASN A 39 32.07 -8.09 16.48
CA ASN A 39 33.12 -8.89 15.84
C ASN A 39 32.94 -9.03 14.32
N VAL A 40 32.34 -8.03 13.66
CA VAL A 40 32.00 -8.10 12.22
C VAL A 40 33.15 -8.54 11.28
N PRO A 41 34.42 -8.10 11.44
CA PRO A 41 35.51 -8.53 10.56
C PRO A 41 35.71 -10.05 10.48
N HIS A 42 35.31 -10.79 11.52
CA HIS A 42 35.50 -12.23 11.63
C HIS A 42 34.24 -13.05 11.26
N LEU A 43 33.12 -12.40 10.93
CA LEU A 43 31.85 -13.07 10.67
C LEU A 43 31.84 -13.92 9.38
N ASN A 44 32.72 -13.64 8.41
CA ASN A 44 32.86 -14.52 7.24
C ASN A 44 33.33 -15.92 7.63
N ARG A 45 34.26 -16.01 8.59
CA ARG A 45 34.74 -17.31 9.11
C ARG A 45 33.61 -18.07 9.81
N VAL A 46 32.71 -17.36 10.49
CA VAL A 46 31.52 -17.96 11.12
C VAL A 46 30.58 -18.53 10.06
N LEU A 47 30.34 -17.79 8.96
CA LEU A 47 29.52 -18.28 7.84
C LEU A 47 30.14 -19.50 7.15
N GLU A 48 31.46 -19.59 7.06
CA GLU A 48 32.15 -20.77 6.50
C GLU A 48 32.00 -22.03 7.38
N THR A 49 31.80 -21.86 8.69
CA THR A 49 31.60 -22.98 9.63
C THR A 49 30.15 -23.47 9.72
N LEU A 50 29.18 -22.66 9.31
CA LEU A 50 27.76 -22.97 9.42
C LEU A 50 27.20 -23.44 8.08
N SER A 51 26.42 -24.53 8.08
CA SER A 51 25.65 -24.94 6.91
C SER A 51 24.42 -24.04 6.73
N VAL A 52 24.18 -23.53 5.52
CA VAL A 52 23.09 -22.58 5.25
C VAL A 52 21.71 -23.23 5.46
N GLU A 53 21.57 -24.50 5.09
CA GLU A 53 20.30 -25.24 5.18
C GLU A 53 19.93 -25.64 6.61
N GLU A 54 20.91 -26.06 7.43
CA GLU A 54 20.64 -26.53 8.80
C GLU A 54 20.74 -25.40 9.84
N HIS A 55 21.41 -24.29 9.52
CA HIS A 55 21.63 -23.17 10.44
C HIS A 55 21.09 -21.84 9.87
N SER A 56 20.06 -21.89 9.03
CA SER A 56 19.47 -20.75 8.33
C SER A 56 19.19 -19.57 9.24
N LEU A 57 18.63 -19.80 10.43
CA LEU A 57 18.33 -18.73 11.39
C LEU A 57 19.59 -18.01 11.88
N SER A 58 20.64 -18.77 12.18
CA SER A 58 21.93 -18.22 12.64
C SER A 58 22.68 -17.52 11.51
N VAL A 59 22.61 -18.03 10.28
CA VAL A 59 23.13 -17.35 9.09
C VAL A 59 22.44 -16.00 8.88
N VAL A 60 21.12 -15.92 9.04
CA VAL A 60 20.36 -14.67 8.99
C VAL A 60 20.80 -13.69 10.08
N ALA A 61 21.00 -14.15 11.32
CA ALA A 61 21.48 -13.32 12.42
C ALA A 61 22.89 -12.74 12.14
N VAL A 62 23.79 -13.55 11.58
CA VAL A 62 25.14 -13.13 11.19
C VAL A 62 25.09 -12.10 10.05
N LEU A 63 24.29 -12.34 9.00
CA LEU A 63 24.11 -11.39 7.90
C LEU A 63 23.49 -10.08 8.38
N LEU A 64 22.57 -10.13 9.34
CA LEU A 64 21.95 -8.94 9.93
C LEU A 64 22.98 -8.09 10.67
N ALA A 65 23.82 -8.72 11.51
CA ALA A 65 24.90 -8.03 12.20
C ALA A 65 25.91 -7.37 11.22
N LYS A 66 26.18 -8.00 10.07
CA LYS A 66 27.00 -7.41 9.01
C LYS A 66 26.38 -6.17 8.38
N LEU A 67 25.05 -6.14 8.20
CA LEU A 67 24.33 -4.98 7.65
C LEU A 67 24.07 -3.86 8.66
N ASN A 68 24.11 -4.16 9.96
CA ASN A 68 23.95 -3.17 11.03
C ASN A 68 25.16 -2.23 11.18
N GLN A 69 26.25 -2.48 10.45
CA GLN A 69 27.38 -1.55 10.37
C GLN A 69 26.98 -0.16 9.84
N PRO A 70 27.68 0.91 10.26
CA PRO A 70 27.41 2.26 9.74
C PRO A 70 27.65 2.31 8.22
N TRP A 71 26.70 2.88 7.49
CA TRP A 71 26.78 3.01 6.03
C TRP A 71 27.57 4.26 5.65
N ASN A 72 28.85 4.08 5.33
CA ASN A 72 29.75 5.11 4.86
C ASN A 72 30.60 4.60 3.68
N ASN A 73 31.42 5.46 3.07
CA ASN A 73 32.22 5.07 1.91
C ASN A 73 33.25 3.97 2.22
N ALA A 74 33.75 3.91 3.46
CA ALA A 74 34.70 2.88 3.88
C ALA A 74 34.06 1.49 4.02
N THR A 75 32.78 1.41 4.37
CA THR A 75 32.04 0.14 4.54
C THR A 75 31.27 -0.29 3.29
N ALA A 76 31.19 0.57 2.26
CA ALA A 76 30.39 0.33 1.05
C ALA A 76 30.73 -1.00 0.35
N ASP A 77 32.02 -1.31 0.17
CA ASP A 77 32.46 -2.57 -0.45
C ASP A 77 32.06 -3.80 0.39
N ARG A 78 32.18 -3.72 1.73
CA ARG A 78 31.77 -4.80 2.63
C ARG A 78 30.26 -5.04 2.58
N ILE A 79 29.47 -3.98 2.52
CA ILE A 79 28.01 -4.08 2.42
C ILE A 79 27.62 -4.68 1.06
N SER A 80 28.24 -4.23 -0.03
CA SER A 80 27.99 -4.78 -1.37
C SER A 80 28.29 -6.29 -1.43
N LYS A 81 29.41 -6.72 -0.83
CA LYS A 81 29.76 -8.13 -0.68
C LYS A 81 28.75 -8.90 0.18
N THR A 82 28.24 -8.27 1.25
CA THR A 82 27.20 -8.85 2.10
C THR A 82 25.88 -9.04 1.33
N LEU A 83 25.49 -8.08 0.49
CA LEU A 83 24.34 -8.24 -0.41
C LEU A 83 24.55 -9.38 -1.40
N SER A 84 25.77 -9.57 -1.93
CA SER A 84 26.07 -10.72 -2.82
C SER A 84 25.95 -12.05 -2.09
N GLN A 85 26.40 -12.11 -0.84
CA GLN A 85 26.22 -13.29 0.00
C GLN A 85 24.75 -13.55 0.31
N MET A 86 23.95 -12.51 0.54
CA MET A 86 22.50 -12.66 0.71
C MET A 86 21.84 -13.25 -0.54
N GLU A 87 22.17 -12.76 -1.73
CA GLU A 87 21.63 -13.29 -2.99
C GLU A 87 21.94 -14.78 -3.19
N LEU A 88 23.14 -15.21 -2.80
CA LEU A 88 23.56 -16.61 -2.89
C LEU A 88 22.94 -17.50 -1.82
N THR A 89 22.71 -16.97 -0.62
CA THR A 89 22.20 -17.75 0.53
C THR A 89 20.69 -17.85 0.58
N LEU A 90 19.96 -16.81 0.15
CA LEU A 90 18.49 -16.75 0.24
C LEU A 90 17.78 -17.99 -0.32
N PRO A 91 18.12 -18.50 -1.52
CA PRO A 91 17.45 -19.68 -2.07
C PRO A 91 17.67 -20.98 -1.29
N LEU A 92 18.72 -21.03 -0.45
CA LEU A 92 19.13 -22.20 0.33
C LEU A 92 18.60 -22.15 1.78
N LEU A 93 17.91 -21.08 2.18
CA LEU A 93 17.41 -20.95 3.54
C LEU A 93 16.19 -21.85 3.78
N ASN A 94 16.17 -22.50 4.93
CA ASN A 94 15.08 -23.34 5.38
C ASN A 94 13.93 -22.48 5.94
N SER A 95 12.76 -22.53 5.27
CA SER A 95 11.57 -21.77 5.64
C SER A 95 11.09 -22.05 7.08
N SER A 96 11.16 -23.30 7.55
CA SER A 96 10.71 -23.67 8.90
C SER A 96 11.52 -23.00 10.00
N GLN A 97 12.84 -22.84 9.81
CA GLN A 97 13.68 -22.12 10.76
C GLN A 97 13.42 -20.61 10.74
N LEU A 98 13.16 -20.03 9.56
CA LEU A 98 12.86 -18.60 9.44
C LEU A 98 11.53 -18.25 10.13
N GLN A 99 10.56 -19.15 10.11
CA GLN A 99 9.27 -18.98 10.80
C GLN A 99 9.38 -18.98 12.32
N LEU A 100 10.46 -19.52 12.91
CA LEU A 100 10.68 -19.49 14.36
C LEU A 100 10.98 -18.07 14.88
N ALA A 101 11.68 -17.26 14.07
CA ALA A 101 12.05 -15.89 14.40
C ALA A 101 11.91 -14.98 13.16
N PRO A 102 10.65 -14.70 12.75
CA PRO A 102 10.37 -13.85 11.59
C PRO A 102 10.91 -12.43 11.77
N ASP A 103 11.05 -11.97 13.02
CA ASP A 103 11.59 -10.67 13.41
C ASP A 103 13.01 -10.43 12.88
N LEU A 104 13.89 -11.44 12.98
CA LEU A 104 15.28 -11.33 12.52
C LEU A 104 15.37 -11.30 11.01
N PHE A 105 14.59 -12.15 10.34
CA PHE A 105 14.57 -12.22 8.88
C PHE A 105 13.98 -10.95 8.26
N THR A 106 12.85 -10.44 8.76
CA THR A 106 12.29 -9.19 8.25
C THR A 106 13.21 -8.01 8.59
N ALA A 107 13.87 -7.98 9.76
CA ALA A 107 14.87 -6.96 10.07
C ALA A 107 16.04 -6.93 9.07
N LEU A 108 16.58 -8.09 8.69
CA LEU A 108 17.64 -8.21 7.69
C LEU A 108 17.23 -7.59 6.35
N LEU A 109 16.06 -7.98 5.84
CA LEU A 109 15.56 -7.50 4.55
C LEU A 109 15.22 -6.02 4.57
N ARG A 110 14.67 -5.52 5.69
CA ARG A 110 14.44 -4.08 5.89
C ARG A 110 15.74 -3.30 5.82
N LYS A 111 16.81 -3.76 6.49
CA LYS A 111 18.13 -3.11 6.44
C LYS A 111 18.73 -3.13 5.03
N ALA A 112 18.65 -4.25 4.33
CA ALA A 112 19.10 -4.35 2.93
C ALA A 112 18.34 -3.38 2.02
N SER A 113 17.02 -3.29 2.18
CA SER A 113 16.16 -2.40 1.40
C SER A 113 16.44 -0.93 1.67
N GLN A 114 16.62 -0.55 2.94
CA GLN A 114 16.97 0.81 3.35
C GLN A 114 18.34 1.23 2.78
N TYR A 115 19.31 0.32 2.74
CA TYR A 115 20.59 0.58 2.09
C TYR A 115 20.43 0.85 0.59
N CYS A 116 19.63 0.03 -0.11
CA CYS A 116 19.35 0.21 -1.53
C CYS A 116 18.68 1.57 -1.82
N LEU A 117 17.71 1.95 -0.99
CA LEU A 117 17.04 3.24 -1.07
C LEU A 117 17.98 4.43 -0.79
N ARG A 118 18.88 4.31 0.20
CA ARG A 118 19.83 5.38 0.54
C ARG A 118 20.88 5.61 -0.53
N LYS A 119 21.37 4.55 -1.18
CA LYS A 119 22.31 4.66 -2.30
C LYS A 119 21.66 5.32 -3.52
N ASN A 120 20.37 5.08 -3.73
CA ASN A 120 19.57 5.70 -4.79
C ASN A 120 20.16 5.53 -6.21
N GLU A 121 20.87 4.43 -6.45
CA GLU A 121 21.40 4.06 -7.76
C GLU A 121 20.48 3.02 -8.38
N GLN A 122 20.08 3.22 -9.64
CA GLN A 122 19.10 2.34 -10.32
C GLN A 122 19.50 0.85 -10.27
N ALA A 123 20.79 0.55 -10.51
CA ALA A 123 21.29 -0.82 -10.46
C ALA A 123 21.14 -1.47 -9.07
N ILE A 124 21.37 -0.70 -8.00
CA ILE A 124 21.24 -1.17 -6.61
C ILE A 124 19.77 -1.32 -6.22
N ILE A 125 18.89 -0.42 -6.68
CA ILE A 125 17.44 -0.52 -6.43
C ILE A 125 16.88 -1.78 -7.10
N VAL A 126 17.20 -2.02 -8.38
CA VAL A 126 16.78 -3.23 -9.11
C VAL A 126 17.33 -4.49 -8.46
N ARG A 127 18.58 -4.45 -7.98
CA ARG A 127 19.18 -5.54 -7.19
C ARG A 127 18.36 -5.82 -5.92
N GLY A 128 17.98 -4.78 -5.19
CA GLY A 128 17.11 -4.88 -4.01
C GLY A 128 15.75 -5.50 -4.33
N ILE A 129 15.12 -5.14 -5.45
CA ILE A 129 13.85 -5.74 -5.90
C ILE A 129 14.02 -7.26 -6.06
N ARG A 130 15.05 -7.72 -6.79
CA ARG A 130 15.29 -9.17 -6.99
C ARG A 130 15.53 -9.90 -5.67
N LEU A 131 16.30 -9.29 -4.77
CA LEU A 131 16.59 -9.85 -3.45
C LEU A 131 15.30 -10.03 -2.63
N LEU A 132 14.40 -9.04 -2.64
CA LEU A 132 13.13 -9.13 -1.92
C LEU A 132 12.17 -10.15 -2.54
N LEU A 133 12.12 -10.28 -3.87
CA LEU A 133 11.29 -11.30 -4.53
C LEU A 133 11.75 -12.71 -4.13
N SER A 134 13.06 -12.95 -4.17
CA SER A 134 13.63 -14.22 -3.71
C SER A 134 13.31 -14.47 -2.23
N ALA A 135 13.47 -13.47 -1.38
CA ALA A 135 13.18 -13.61 0.05
C ALA A 135 11.69 -13.89 0.35
N ILE A 136 10.76 -13.23 -0.35
CA ILE A 136 9.32 -13.48 -0.18
C ILE A 136 8.97 -14.92 -0.61
N SER A 137 9.56 -15.40 -1.70
CA SER A 137 9.31 -16.77 -2.19
C SER A 137 9.76 -17.87 -1.22
N VAL A 138 10.79 -17.61 -0.40
CA VAL A 138 11.31 -18.56 0.58
C VAL A 138 10.55 -18.48 1.91
N PHE A 139 10.16 -17.27 2.31
CA PHE A 139 9.61 -17.00 3.63
C PHE A 139 8.08 -17.16 3.72
N SER A 140 7.36 -16.87 2.64
CA SER A 140 5.89 -16.96 2.61
C SER A 140 5.44 -18.16 1.78
N PRO A 141 5.14 -19.32 2.41
CA PRO A 141 4.62 -20.49 1.70
C PRO A 141 3.16 -20.31 1.28
N GLU A 142 2.40 -19.43 1.96
CA GLU A 142 1.00 -19.16 1.68
C GLU A 142 0.83 -17.83 0.92
N PRO A 143 0.10 -17.81 -0.21
CA PRO A 143 -0.27 -16.57 -0.88
C PRO A 143 -1.26 -15.77 0.00
N GLY A 144 -1.16 -14.45 -0.03
CA GLY A 144 -2.06 -13.56 0.70
C GLY A 144 -1.66 -13.26 2.16
N VAL A 145 -0.46 -13.65 2.59
CA VAL A 145 0.11 -13.23 3.88
C VAL A 145 0.86 -11.91 3.73
N LEU A 146 0.33 -10.85 4.35
CA LEU A 146 0.96 -9.53 4.36
C LEU A 146 2.12 -9.47 5.35
N THR A 147 3.29 -9.05 4.85
CA THR A 147 4.52 -8.79 5.63
C THR A 147 5.01 -7.36 5.38
N SER A 148 5.84 -6.82 6.28
CA SER A 148 6.48 -5.52 6.13
C SER A 148 7.39 -5.45 4.90
N ILE A 149 7.89 -6.59 4.41
CA ILE A 149 8.77 -6.69 3.25
C ILE A 149 8.06 -6.22 1.97
N HIS A 150 6.74 -6.47 1.84
CA HIS A 150 5.95 -6.00 0.70
C HIS A 150 6.01 -4.48 0.55
N THR A 151 6.03 -3.74 1.67
CA THR A 151 6.11 -2.27 1.64
C THR A 151 7.44 -1.78 1.08
N TYR A 152 8.54 -2.46 1.40
CA TYR A 152 9.86 -2.14 0.87
C TYR A 152 9.98 -2.52 -0.59
N LEU A 153 9.42 -3.67 -1.00
CA LEU A 153 9.33 -4.05 -2.40
C LEU A 153 8.59 -2.98 -3.21
N PHE A 154 7.43 -2.53 -2.74
CA PHE A 154 6.66 -1.50 -3.43
C PHE A 154 7.39 -0.15 -3.47
N CYS A 155 8.05 0.23 -2.38
CA CYS A 155 8.86 1.45 -2.35
C CYS A 155 10.01 1.40 -3.39
N LEU A 156 10.73 0.27 -3.47
CA LEU A 156 11.80 0.07 -4.46
C LEU A 156 11.23 0.10 -5.90
N CYS A 157 10.10 -0.58 -6.15
CA CYS A 157 9.40 -0.56 -7.43
C CYS A 157 8.98 0.86 -7.85
N LEU A 158 8.40 1.64 -6.92
CA LEU A 158 8.04 3.04 -7.14
C LEU A 158 9.25 3.91 -7.48
N LYS A 159 10.36 3.73 -6.76
CA LYS A 159 11.61 4.47 -7.03
C LYS A 159 12.22 4.09 -8.38
N ALA A 160 12.25 2.80 -8.72
CA ALA A 160 12.77 2.32 -10.00
C ALA A 160 11.84 2.62 -11.20
N ARG A 161 10.56 2.94 -10.94
CA ARG A 161 9.47 2.99 -11.93
C ARG A 161 9.29 1.68 -12.70
N ILE A 162 9.44 0.56 -11.99
CA ILE A 162 9.23 -0.80 -12.52
C ILE A 162 8.17 -1.44 -11.62
N TYR A 163 6.98 -1.68 -12.15
CA TYR A 163 5.80 -2.04 -11.34
C TYR A 163 5.45 -3.52 -11.44
N GLU A 164 5.82 -4.16 -12.54
CA GLU A 164 5.51 -5.53 -12.90
C GLU A 164 5.82 -6.54 -11.79
N PRO A 165 6.98 -6.47 -11.10
CA PRO A 165 7.31 -7.45 -10.06
C PRO A 165 6.42 -7.38 -8.81
N ALA A 166 5.74 -6.25 -8.59
CA ALA A 166 4.89 -6.05 -7.42
C ALA A 166 3.41 -6.38 -7.70
N LEU A 167 2.98 -6.45 -8.97
CA LEU A 167 1.59 -6.74 -9.35
C LEU A 167 1.04 -8.05 -8.78
N PRO A 168 1.77 -9.19 -8.81
CA PRO A 168 1.25 -10.44 -8.25
C PRO A 168 0.87 -10.34 -6.77
N PHE A 169 1.57 -9.49 -6.01
CA PHE A 169 1.31 -9.28 -4.59
C PHE A 169 0.21 -8.25 -4.32
N LEU A 170 -0.10 -7.37 -5.28
CA LEU A 170 -1.19 -6.40 -5.19
C LEU A 170 -2.53 -6.99 -5.63
N GLU A 171 -2.49 -7.90 -6.60
CA GLU A 171 -3.68 -8.57 -7.16
C GLU A 171 -4.10 -9.79 -6.34
N CYS A 172 -3.18 -10.35 -5.54
CA CYS A 172 -3.49 -11.41 -4.59
C CYS A 172 -4.27 -10.85 -3.38
N PRO A 173 -5.43 -11.43 -3.03
CA PRO A 173 -6.19 -10.99 -1.87
C PRO A 173 -5.43 -11.28 -0.57
N ILE A 174 -5.31 -10.26 0.29
CA ILE A 174 -4.71 -10.42 1.62
C ILE A 174 -5.69 -11.14 2.53
N THR A 175 -5.30 -12.30 3.06
CA THR A 175 -6.11 -13.10 3.98
C THR A 175 -5.59 -13.07 5.41
N LYS A 176 -4.29 -12.77 5.60
CA LYS A 176 -3.62 -12.80 6.90
C LYS A 176 -2.53 -11.73 6.98
N ILE A 177 -2.34 -11.17 8.17
CA ILE A 177 -1.22 -10.27 8.47
C ILE A 177 -0.23 -11.02 9.34
N LEU A 178 1.04 -11.09 8.92
CA LEU A 178 2.09 -11.71 9.70
C LEU A 178 2.42 -10.86 10.92
N LYS A 179 2.53 -11.49 12.09
CA LYS A 179 2.95 -10.82 13.32
C LYS A 179 4.47 -10.91 13.42
N GLU A 180 5.15 -9.81 13.13
CA GLU A 180 6.61 -9.79 12.98
C GLU A 180 7.38 -9.48 14.27
N THR A 181 6.75 -8.95 15.31
CA THR A 181 7.48 -8.65 16.56
C THR A 181 7.64 -9.89 17.45
N PRO A 182 8.75 -9.99 18.20
CA PRO A 182 8.96 -11.08 19.14
C PRO A 182 7.84 -11.12 20.20
N PRO A 183 7.40 -12.31 20.62
CA PRO A 183 6.32 -12.46 21.59
C PRO A 183 6.85 -12.21 23.01
N THR A 184 7.18 -10.97 23.35
CA THR A 184 7.49 -10.61 24.74
C THR A 184 6.24 -10.40 25.58
N ASN A 185 5.10 -10.06 24.95
CA ASN A 185 3.78 -10.14 25.57
C ASN A 185 2.65 -10.31 24.54
N ILE A 186 2.71 -9.68 23.36
CA ILE A 186 1.76 -9.88 22.25
C ILE A 186 2.51 -9.68 20.93
N ALA A 187 2.53 -10.67 20.04
CA ALA A 187 3.09 -10.50 18.71
C ALA A 187 2.16 -9.59 17.87
N TYR A 188 2.72 -8.52 17.29
CA TYR A 188 1.98 -7.54 16.50
C TYR A 188 2.76 -7.13 15.24
N MET A 189 2.07 -6.43 14.35
CA MET A 189 2.65 -5.74 13.19
C MET A 189 2.48 -4.23 13.44
N ASP A 190 3.51 -3.44 13.21
CA ASP A 190 3.36 -1.98 13.20
C ASP A 190 2.35 -1.60 12.10
N SER A 191 1.27 -0.90 12.47
CA SER A 191 0.18 -0.52 11.58
C SER A 191 0.66 0.32 10.39
N ARG A 192 1.81 1.00 10.53
CA ARG A 192 2.47 1.73 9.45
C ARG A 192 2.74 0.86 8.24
N TRP A 193 3.13 -0.41 8.42
CA TRP A 193 3.42 -1.29 7.28
C TRP A 193 2.15 -1.61 6.50
N VAL A 194 1.03 -1.80 7.19
CA VAL A 194 -0.28 -2.02 6.55
C VAL A 194 -0.72 -0.76 5.79
N LEU A 195 -0.56 0.42 6.40
CA LEU A 195 -0.87 1.70 5.74
C LEU A 195 0.00 1.93 4.50
N LEU A 196 1.31 1.66 4.59
CA LEU A 196 2.24 1.84 3.47
C LEU A 196 2.01 0.83 2.35
N TYR A 197 1.61 -0.41 2.67
CA TYR A 197 1.24 -1.39 1.66
C TYR A 197 0.12 -0.86 0.77
N PHE A 198 -0.99 -0.41 1.37
CA PHE A 198 -2.12 0.12 0.62
C PHE A 198 -1.79 1.46 -0.03
N TYR A 199 -1.08 2.36 0.64
CA TYR A 199 -0.70 3.65 0.06
C TYR A 199 0.20 3.49 -1.17
N TYR A 200 1.26 2.68 -1.09
CA TYR A 200 2.15 2.43 -2.23
C TYR A 200 1.47 1.63 -3.33
N GLY A 201 0.63 0.65 -2.98
CA GLY A 201 -0.21 -0.04 -3.96
C GLY A 201 -1.14 0.92 -4.71
N GLY A 202 -1.72 1.90 -4.00
CA GLY A 202 -2.49 2.99 -4.59
C GLY A 202 -1.66 3.83 -5.58
N LEU A 203 -0.47 4.27 -5.18
CA LEU A 203 0.43 5.01 -6.08
C LEU A 203 0.81 4.21 -7.33
N MET A 204 1.06 2.92 -7.19
CA MET A 204 1.39 2.03 -8.31
C MET A 204 0.22 1.88 -9.28
N PHE A 205 -0.98 1.55 -8.80
CA PHE A 205 -2.16 1.47 -9.67
C PHE A 205 -2.49 2.81 -10.32
N GLY A 206 -2.32 3.92 -9.60
CA GLY A 206 -2.47 5.26 -10.15
C GLY A 206 -1.49 5.55 -11.29
N SER A 207 -0.24 5.11 -11.15
CA SER A 207 0.80 5.24 -12.18
C SER A 207 0.50 4.38 -13.41
N LEU A 208 -0.13 3.22 -13.22
CA LEU A 208 -0.61 2.35 -14.31
C LEU A 208 -1.95 2.78 -14.92
N GLY A 209 -2.56 3.87 -14.44
CA GLY A 209 -3.87 4.35 -14.90
C GLY A 209 -5.07 3.51 -14.43
N ARG A 210 -4.84 2.52 -13.55
CA ARG A 210 -5.86 1.66 -12.94
C ARG A 210 -6.56 2.38 -11.78
N PHE A 211 -7.31 3.44 -12.10
CA PHE A 211 -7.87 4.36 -11.09
C PHE A 211 -8.90 3.74 -10.16
N ARG A 212 -9.65 2.72 -10.61
CA ARG A 212 -10.63 2.01 -9.75
C ARG A 212 -9.92 1.32 -8.58
N GLU A 213 -8.86 0.58 -8.88
CA GLU A 213 -8.08 -0.15 -7.88
C GLU A 213 -7.24 0.79 -7.03
N CYS A 214 -6.67 1.84 -7.65
CA CYS A 214 -6.02 2.93 -6.93
C CYS A 214 -6.94 3.54 -5.86
N LEU A 215 -8.19 3.81 -6.22
CA LEU A 215 -9.17 4.38 -5.29
C LEU A 215 -9.49 3.43 -4.15
N LEU A 216 -9.69 2.13 -4.44
CA LEU A 216 -9.91 1.09 -3.43
C LEU A 216 -8.73 0.99 -2.45
N MET A 217 -7.49 1.06 -2.96
CA MET A 217 -6.30 1.05 -2.11
C MET A 217 -6.24 2.25 -1.16
N PHE A 218 -6.54 3.47 -1.65
CA PHE A 218 -6.61 4.64 -0.76
C PHE A 218 -7.81 4.58 0.20
N GLU A 219 -8.95 4.03 -0.22
CA GLU A 219 -10.09 3.79 0.66
C GLU A 219 -9.71 2.88 1.84
N ASN A 220 -8.98 1.79 1.57
CA ASN A 220 -8.49 0.90 2.62
C ASN A 220 -7.62 1.65 3.65
N VAL A 221 -6.74 2.55 3.21
CA VAL A 221 -5.95 3.41 4.12
C VAL A 221 -6.84 4.28 5.00
N LEU A 222 -7.90 4.88 4.43
CA LEU A 222 -8.82 5.78 5.13
C LEU A 222 -9.81 5.04 6.06
N CYS A 223 -10.00 3.74 5.84
CA CYS A 223 -10.82 2.86 6.65
C CYS A 223 -10.04 2.14 7.76
N MET A 224 -8.71 2.19 7.76
CA MET A 224 -7.91 1.60 8.83
C MET A 224 -8.26 2.23 10.19
N PRO A 225 -8.62 1.43 11.21
CA PRO A 225 -8.91 1.95 12.54
C PRO A 225 -7.70 2.70 13.10
N SER A 226 -7.87 4.00 13.37
CA SER A 226 -6.81 4.84 13.93
C SER A 226 -7.38 5.88 14.90
N VAL A 227 -6.62 6.14 15.96
CA VAL A 227 -6.88 7.19 16.95
C VAL A 227 -6.20 8.51 16.55
N ALA A 228 -5.08 8.45 15.84
CA ALA A 228 -4.25 9.60 15.48
C ALA A 228 -4.00 9.69 13.98
N ALA A 229 -3.87 10.92 13.48
CA ALA A 229 -3.57 11.16 12.08
C ALA A 229 -2.09 10.91 11.77
N SER A 230 -1.81 10.08 10.78
CA SER A 230 -0.49 9.92 10.20
C SER A 230 -0.38 10.68 8.88
N ALA A 231 0.84 11.08 8.52
CA ALA A 231 1.11 11.72 7.23
C ALA A 231 0.66 10.85 6.05
N ILE A 232 0.77 9.52 6.17
CA ILE A 232 0.33 8.54 5.16
C ILE A 232 -1.18 8.67 4.90
N VAL A 233 -1.99 8.78 5.96
CA VAL A 233 -3.45 8.92 5.85
C VAL A 233 -3.82 10.27 5.23
N VAL A 234 -3.10 11.34 5.57
CA VAL A 234 -3.31 12.68 5.00
C VAL A 234 -3.01 12.66 3.49
N GLU A 235 -1.87 12.12 3.08
CA GLU A 235 -1.50 12.02 1.67
C GLU A 235 -2.45 11.11 0.87
N ALA A 236 -2.89 10.00 1.46
CA ALA A 236 -3.90 9.14 0.85
C ALA A 236 -5.22 9.89 0.64
N TYR A 237 -5.67 10.69 1.62
CA TYR A 237 -6.91 11.47 1.50
C TYR A 237 -6.85 12.50 0.37
N LYS A 238 -5.75 13.25 0.27
CA LYS A 238 -5.51 14.23 -0.81
C LYS A 238 -5.66 13.58 -2.19
N LYS A 239 -4.98 12.44 -2.40
CA LYS A 239 -5.01 11.68 -3.66
C LYS A 239 -6.37 11.00 -3.89
N TYR A 240 -7.03 10.51 -2.85
CA TYR A 240 -8.38 9.93 -2.90
C TYR A 240 -9.41 10.93 -3.45
N VAL A 241 -9.39 12.19 -2.98
CA VAL A 241 -10.29 13.24 -3.47
C VAL A 241 -10.10 13.47 -4.97
N LEU A 242 -8.85 13.69 -5.42
CA LEU A 242 -8.57 13.96 -6.82
C LEU A 242 -8.95 12.79 -7.73
N ILE A 243 -8.58 11.56 -7.35
CA ILE A 243 -8.86 10.37 -8.15
C ILE A 243 -10.36 10.04 -8.17
N SER A 244 -11.07 10.24 -7.06
CA SER A 244 -12.52 10.08 -7.03
C SER A 244 -13.21 10.96 -8.07
N ILE A 245 -12.82 12.24 -8.14
CA ILE A 245 -13.41 13.20 -9.08
C ILE A 245 -13.02 12.85 -10.51
N ILE A 246 -11.77 12.44 -10.76
CA ILE A 246 -11.32 11.97 -12.09
C ILE A 246 -12.14 10.77 -12.56
N LEU A 247 -12.41 9.81 -11.67
CA LEU A 247 -13.10 8.57 -12.03
C LEU A 247 -14.61 8.74 -12.14
N SER A 248 -15.23 9.43 -11.20
CA SER A 248 -16.69 9.45 -11.02
C SER A 248 -17.33 10.84 -11.16
N GLY A 249 -16.53 11.88 -11.37
CA GLY A 249 -16.99 13.28 -11.46
C GLY A 249 -17.35 13.91 -10.11
N ARG A 250 -17.24 13.16 -9.01
CA ARG A 250 -17.49 13.62 -7.64
C ARG A 250 -16.57 12.87 -6.67
N VAL A 251 -16.50 13.32 -5.42
CA VAL A 251 -15.83 12.53 -4.38
C VAL A 251 -16.70 11.32 -4.04
N VAL A 252 -16.13 10.12 -4.10
CA VAL A 252 -16.83 8.90 -3.72
C VAL A 252 -17.01 8.91 -2.20
N PRO A 253 -18.23 8.70 -1.69
CA PRO A 253 -18.44 8.70 -0.25
C PRO A 253 -17.72 7.50 0.38
N LEU A 254 -16.91 7.78 1.39
CA LEU A 254 -16.25 6.73 2.17
C LEU A 254 -17.28 5.86 2.91
N PRO A 255 -16.96 4.57 3.15
CA PRO A 255 -17.81 3.67 3.93
C PRO A 255 -18.19 4.20 5.31
N SER A 256 -19.23 3.60 5.90
CA SER A 256 -19.70 3.91 7.26
C SER A 256 -18.63 3.64 8.32
N TYR A 257 -17.79 2.61 8.11
CA TYR A 257 -16.72 2.18 9.02
C TYR A 257 -15.39 2.92 8.82
N ARG A 258 -15.37 4.01 8.05
CA ARG A 258 -14.16 4.86 7.89
C ARG A 258 -13.59 5.32 9.23
N ALA A 259 -12.30 5.64 9.28
CA ALA A 259 -11.67 6.10 10.51
C ALA A 259 -12.32 7.40 11.05
N ALA A 260 -12.61 7.43 12.36
CA ALA A 260 -13.35 8.53 13.00
C ALA A 260 -12.66 9.90 12.88
N MET A 261 -11.33 9.92 12.71
CA MET A 261 -10.51 11.10 12.54
C MET A 261 -10.59 11.75 11.15
N ILE A 262 -11.10 11.05 10.12
CA ILE A 262 -11.17 11.59 8.75
C ILE A 262 -11.97 12.90 8.68
N PRO A 263 -13.25 12.97 9.11
CA PRO A 263 -14.04 14.19 9.00
C PRO A 263 -13.55 15.34 9.90
N ARG A 264 -13.00 15.03 11.09
CA ARG A 264 -12.65 16.04 12.11
C ARG A 264 -11.24 16.60 11.96
N THR A 265 -10.29 15.75 11.58
CA THR A 265 -8.87 16.09 11.58
C THR A 265 -8.32 16.15 10.15
N VAL A 266 -8.49 15.08 9.37
CA VAL A 266 -7.85 14.97 8.04
C VAL A 266 -8.43 15.96 7.04
N LYS A 267 -9.77 16.08 6.97
CA LYS A 267 -10.41 17.08 6.10
C LYS A 267 -9.92 18.51 6.39
N ARG A 268 -9.75 18.86 7.67
CA ARG A 268 -9.26 20.18 8.10
C ARG A 268 -7.79 20.43 7.73
N LEU A 269 -6.98 19.37 7.64
CA LEU A 269 -5.59 19.48 7.18
C LEU A 269 -5.48 19.59 5.65
N CYS A 270 -6.54 19.25 4.92
CA CYS A 270 -6.54 19.17 3.45
C CYS A 270 -7.50 20.19 2.82
N THR A 271 -7.51 21.43 3.34
CA THR A 271 -8.45 22.48 2.92
C THR A 271 -8.43 22.74 1.42
N ASP A 272 -7.24 22.80 0.82
CA ASP A 272 -7.07 23.07 -0.62
C ASP A 272 -7.69 21.97 -1.50
N TYR A 273 -7.72 20.72 -1.02
CA TYR A 273 -8.35 19.59 -1.72
C TYR A 273 -9.85 19.56 -1.49
N THR A 274 -10.32 19.89 -0.29
CA THR A 274 -11.76 20.05 -0.04
C THR A 274 -12.35 21.24 -0.81
N ALA A 275 -11.56 22.29 -1.07
CA ALA A 275 -11.97 23.40 -1.93
C ALA A 275 -12.13 22.96 -3.39
N ILE A 276 -11.28 22.05 -3.89
CA ILE A 276 -11.49 21.44 -5.22
C ILE A 276 -12.79 20.63 -5.24
N GLU A 277 -13.09 19.87 -4.19
CA GLU A 277 -14.35 19.14 -4.05
C GLU A 277 -15.56 20.09 -4.13
N THR A 278 -15.55 21.22 -3.41
CA THR A 278 -16.65 22.19 -3.44
C THR A 278 -16.77 22.86 -4.81
N LEU A 279 -15.67 23.28 -5.42
CA LEU A 279 -15.66 23.85 -6.77
C LEU A 279 -16.27 22.89 -7.80
N CYS A 280 -15.99 21.59 -7.70
CA CYS A 280 -16.55 20.57 -8.60
C CYS A 280 -18.04 20.27 -8.33
N GLN A 281 -18.52 20.51 -7.11
CA GLN A 281 -19.93 20.33 -6.72
C GLN A 281 -20.79 21.55 -7.02
N ASN A 282 -20.21 22.73 -7.23
CA ASN A 282 -20.93 23.94 -7.56
C ASN A 282 -21.72 23.75 -8.86
N LYS A 283 -23.05 23.78 -8.75
CA LYS A 283 -24.00 23.63 -9.86
C LYS A 283 -24.44 24.97 -10.45
N GLU A 284 -23.76 26.07 -10.13
CA GLU A 284 -24.07 27.37 -10.70
C GLU A 284 -23.95 27.29 -12.23
N GLY A 285 -25.07 27.56 -12.92
CA GLY A 285 -25.15 27.43 -14.36
C GLY A 285 -24.24 28.43 -15.05
N GLY A 286 -23.32 27.94 -15.88
CA GLY A 286 -22.42 28.76 -16.69
C GLY A 286 -21.02 28.97 -16.11
N THR A 287 -20.71 28.45 -14.92
CA THR A 287 -19.36 28.54 -14.36
C THR A 287 -18.44 27.48 -14.99
N ASP A 288 -17.33 27.94 -15.56
CA ASP A 288 -16.27 27.07 -16.03
C ASP A 288 -15.52 26.44 -14.85
N VAL A 289 -15.99 25.26 -14.41
CA VAL A 289 -15.41 24.50 -13.30
C VAL A 289 -13.94 24.14 -13.57
N ALA A 290 -13.59 23.82 -14.80
CA ALA A 290 -12.23 23.40 -15.15
C ALA A 290 -11.25 24.59 -15.03
N ASP A 291 -11.66 25.77 -15.48
CA ASP A 291 -10.88 27.01 -15.28
C ASP A 291 -10.82 27.43 -13.80
N ALA A 292 -11.93 27.30 -13.05
CA ALA A 292 -11.95 27.60 -11.62
C ALA A 292 -10.97 26.70 -10.83
N VAL A 293 -10.92 25.40 -11.12
CA VAL A 293 -9.95 24.47 -10.53
C VAL A 293 -8.52 24.83 -10.96
N LEU A 294 -8.30 25.23 -12.21
CA LEU A 294 -6.99 25.66 -12.69
C LEU A 294 -6.52 26.95 -11.99
N ARG A 295 -7.39 27.94 -11.81
CA ARG A 295 -7.08 29.15 -11.04
C ARG A 295 -6.77 28.85 -9.58
N HIS A 296 -7.54 27.95 -8.96
CA HIS A 296 -7.28 27.50 -7.58
C HIS A 296 -5.92 26.81 -7.46
N LEU A 297 -5.55 25.97 -8.45
CA LEU A 297 -4.23 25.35 -8.53
C LEU A 297 -3.11 26.40 -8.61
N GLU A 298 -3.23 27.42 -9.46
CA GLU A 298 -2.18 28.44 -9.61
C GLU A 298 -2.09 29.35 -8.37
N GLN A 299 -3.20 29.63 -7.69
CA GLN A 299 -3.22 30.38 -6.42
C GLN A 299 -2.53 29.62 -5.27
N HIS A 300 -2.76 28.30 -5.17
CA HIS A 300 -2.24 27.45 -4.10
C HIS A 300 -1.12 26.52 -4.59
N ARG A 301 -0.41 26.93 -5.63
CA ARG A 301 0.55 26.08 -6.36
C ARG A 301 1.61 25.45 -5.46
N ARG A 302 2.13 26.22 -4.50
CA ARG A 302 3.14 25.75 -3.54
C ARG A 302 2.66 24.53 -2.75
N THR A 303 1.40 24.53 -2.30
CA THR A 303 0.84 23.37 -1.57
C THR A 303 0.84 22.14 -2.46
N PHE A 304 0.33 22.25 -3.69
CA PHE A 304 0.26 21.11 -4.62
C PHE A 304 1.63 20.64 -5.12
N GLU A 305 2.63 21.53 -5.19
CA GLU A 305 4.02 21.19 -5.53
C GLU A 305 4.69 20.40 -4.41
N VAL A 306 4.57 20.85 -3.15
CA VAL A 306 5.07 20.13 -1.97
C VAL A 306 4.44 18.74 -1.85
N ASP A 307 3.14 18.64 -2.15
CA ASP A 307 2.39 17.38 -2.11
C ASP A 307 2.63 16.48 -3.34
N GLY A 308 3.36 16.94 -4.36
CA GLY A 308 3.60 16.20 -5.60
C GLY A 308 2.35 16.00 -6.49
N ASN A 309 1.26 16.74 -6.25
CA ASN A 309 -0.05 16.48 -6.85
C ASN A 309 -0.41 17.40 -8.03
N VAL A 310 0.46 18.34 -8.43
CA VAL A 310 0.20 19.26 -9.57
C VAL A 310 -0.21 18.52 -10.84
N GLY A 311 0.49 17.43 -11.19
CA GLY A 311 0.18 16.64 -12.37
C GLY A 311 -1.21 16.00 -12.31
N LEU A 312 -1.62 15.55 -11.13
CA LEU A 312 -2.92 14.94 -10.90
C LEU A 312 -4.06 15.98 -10.98
N VAL A 313 -3.86 17.18 -10.46
CA VAL A 313 -4.82 18.29 -10.59
C VAL A 313 -4.95 18.73 -12.05
N LYS A 314 -3.85 18.83 -12.81
CA LYS A 314 -3.91 19.11 -14.27
C LYS A 314 -4.66 18.01 -15.03
N ARG A 315 -4.49 16.74 -14.65
CA ARG A 315 -5.26 15.63 -15.21
C ARG A 315 -6.75 15.74 -14.87
N LEU A 316 -7.09 16.17 -13.66
CA LEU A 316 -8.46 16.47 -13.27
C LEU A 316 -9.07 17.58 -14.15
N VAL A 317 -8.36 18.69 -14.38
CA VAL A 317 -8.83 19.78 -15.26
C VAL A 317 -9.12 19.26 -16.67
N ARG A 318 -8.24 18.44 -17.25
CA ARG A 318 -8.49 17.77 -18.54
C ARG A 318 -9.74 16.90 -18.48
N LYS A 319 -9.88 16.09 -17.43
CA LYS A 319 -11.03 15.20 -17.28
C LYS A 319 -12.35 15.96 -17.12
N LEU A 320 -12.36 17.11 -16.45
CA LEU A 320 -13.53 17.98 -16.34
C LEU A 320 -13.96 18.48 -17.73
N ARG A 321 -13.01 18.89 -18.58
CA ARG A 321 -13.28 19.28 -19.98
C ARG A 321 -13.86 18.12 -20.79
N GLU A 322 -13.25 16.94 -20.70
CA GLU A 322 -13.77 15.72 -21.34
C GLU A 322 -15.22 15.44 -20.90
N ASN A 323 -15.49 15.53 -19.59
CA ASN A 323 -16.81 15.25 -19.05
C ASN A 323 -17.86 16.28 -19.53
N SER A 324 -17.49 17.54 -19.77
CA SER A 324 -18.38 18.53 -20.37
C SER A 324 -18.78 18.13 -21.79
N VAL A 325 -17.82 17.68 -22.60
CA VAL A 325 -18.10 17.18 -23.96
C VAL A 325 -18.98 15.93 -23.92
N LEU A 326 -18.66 14.96 -23.05
CA LEU A 326 -19.47 13.75 -22.90
C LEU A 326 -20.91 14.05 -22.47
N LYS A 327 -21.12 15.02 -21.56
CA LYS A 327 -22.48 15.45 -21.17
C LYS A 327 -23.25 16.06 -22.35
N VAL A 328 -22.59 16.83 -23.20
CA VAL A 328 -23.22 17.39 -24.42
C VAL A 328 -23.55 16.27 -25.41
N ALA A 329 -22.63 15.34 -25.65
CA ALA A 329 -22.88 14.20 -26.55
C ALA A 329 -24.05 13.31 -26.09
N LYS A 330 -24.23 13.13 -24.78
CA LYS A 330 -25.38 12.40 -24.21
C LYS A 330 -26.73 13.08 -24.43
N CYS A 331 -26.75 14.41 -24.52
CA CYS A 331 -27.99 15.19 -24.59
C CYS A 331 -28.35 15.63 -26.01
N PHE A 332 -27.39 15.63 -26.94
CA PHE A 332 -27.56 16.17 -28.28
C PHE A 332 -26.98 15.20 -29.30
N SER A 333 -27.81 14.70 -30.22
CA SER A 333 -27.35 14.00 -31.43
C SER A 333 -26.78 14.96 -32.47
N THR A 334 -27.23 16.22 -32.44
CA THR A 334 -26.82 17.27 -33.38
C THR A 334 -26.80 18.61 -32.63
N ILE A 335 -25.70 19.35 -32.75
CA ILE A 335 -25.52 20.65 -32.09
C ILE A 335 -24.73 21.62 -32.98
N SER A 336 -25.05 22.91 -32.92
CA SER A 336 -24.25 23.93 -33.61
C SER A 336 -22.86 24.04 -32.98
N MET A 337 -21.84 24.34 -33.79
CA MET A 337 -20.46 24.51 -33.28
C MET A 337 -20.38 25.63 -32.22
N GLY A 338 -21.12 26.73 -32.41
CA GLY A 338 -21.17 27.83 -31.44
C GLY A 338 -21.80 27.43 -30.10
N ASP A 339 -22.88 26.65 -30.11
CA ASP A 339 -23.49 26.14 -28.87
C ASP A 339 -22.60 25.11 -28.17
N PHE A 340 -21.91 24.28 -28.96
CA PHE A 340 -20.94 23.32 -28.44
C PHE A 340 -19.80 24.02 -27.69
N ILE A 341 -19.18 25.03 -28.31
CA ILE A 341 -18.11 25.83 -27.70
C ILE A 341 -18.56 26.48 -26.39
N ARG A 342 -19.75 27.11 -26.40
CA ARG A 342 -20.31 27.76 -25.21
C ARG A 342 -20.57 26.78 -24.06
N ARG A 343 -21.14 25.61 -24.35
CA ARG A 343 -21.50 24.61 -23.33
C ARG A 343 -20.30 23.80 -22.81
N CYS A 344 -19.28 23.62 -23.64
CA CYS A 344 -18.04 22.94 -23.25
C CYS A 344 -16.99 23.90 -22.66
N HIS A 345 -17.27 25.21 -22.67
CA HIS A 345 -16.34 26.27 -22.27
C HIS A 345 -15.00 26.15 -23.02
N LEU A 346 -15.07 26.03 -24.34
CA LEU A 346 -13.92 26.01 -25.22
C LEU A 346 -13.68 27.41 -25.78
N ASN A 347 -12.45 27.72 -26.17
CA ASN A 347 -12.09 29.06 -26.60
C ASN A 347 -12.56 29.35 -28.04
N ASN A 348 -12.19 28.48 -28.98
CA ASN A 348 -12.30 28.73 -30.42
C ASN A 348 -12.82 27.49 -31.16
N GLU A 349 -13.36 27.70 -32.37
CA GLU A 349 -13.79 26.62 -33.29
C GLU A 349 -12.64 25.63 -33.57
N GLU A 350 -11.45 26.11 -33.92
CA GLU A 350 -10.26 25.26 -34.15
C GLU A 350 -9.85 24.41 -32.94
N HIS A 351 -10.09 24.91 -31.72
CA HIS A 351 -9.80 24.15 -30.50
C HIS A 351 -10.86 23.06 -30.29
N ALA A 352 -12.14 23.39 -30.54
CA ALA A 352 -13.24 22.44 -30.44
C ALA A 352 -13.12 21.30 -31.45
N GLU A 353 -12.78 21.59 -32.71
CA GLU A 353 -12.58 20.57 -33.74
C GLU A 353 -11.44 19.62 -33.39
N ARG A 354 -10.27 20.16 -33.01
CA ARG A 354 -9.11 19.34 -32.59
C ARG A 354 -9.46 18.46 -31.38
N TYR A 355 -10.16 19.01 -30.40
CA TYR A 355 -10.53 18.28 -29.19
C TYR A 355 -11.54 17.16 -29.47
N LEU A 356 -12.52 17.41 -30.33
CA LEU A 356 -13.48 16.39 -30.78
C LEU A 356 -12.79 15.27 -31.56
N MET A 357 -11.86 15.61 -32.46
CA MET A 357 -11.08 14.62 -33.21
C MET A 357 -10.20 13.76 -32.30
N GLU A 358 -9.59 14.35 -31.26
CA GLU A 358 -8.84 13.61 -30.24
C GLU A 358 -9.75 12.65 -29.48
N MET A 359 -10.90 13.11 -28.99
CA MET A 359 -11.87 12.25 -28.30
C MET A 359 -12.46 11.14 -29.18
N SER A 360 -12.60 11.40 -30.48
CA SER A 360 -13.04 10.39 -31.45
C SER A 360 -11.95 9.36 -31.72
N ARG A 361 -10.69 9.78 -31.87
CA ARG A 361 -9.54 8.87 -32.01
C ARG A 361 -9.34 7.99 -30.79
N GLU A 362 -9.61 8.50 -29.59
CA GLU A 362 -9.57 7.74 -28.34
C GLU A 362 -10.78 6.80 -28.17
N GLY A 363 -11.74 6.80 -29.09
CA GLY A 363 -12.93 5.94 -29.02
C GLY A 363 -13.87 6.30 -27.88
N LYS A 364 -13.90 7.58 -27.45
CA LYS A 364 -14.78 8.04 -26.35
C LYS A 364 -16.13 8.54 -26.86
N VAL A 365 -16.17 9.12 -28.06
CA VAL A 365 -17.38 9.68 -28.72
C VAL A 365 -17.25 9.47 -30.22
N VAL A 366 -18.36 9.17 -30.90
CA VAL A 366 -18.39 9.18 -32.37
C VAL A 366 -18.80 10.58 -32.81
N VAL A 367 -17.96 11.22 -33.63
CA VAL A 367 -18.16 12.62 -34.06
C VAL A 367 -18.13 12.71 -35.57
N ARG A 368 -19.07 13.46 -36.16
CA ARG A 368 -19.00 13.91 -37.56
C ARG A 368 -19.21 15.42 -37.60
N ILE A 369 -18.33 16.13 -38.29
CA ILE A 369 -18.36 17.60 -38.38
C ILE A 369 -18.74 17.99 -39.79
N ASP A 370 -19.78 18.81 -39.92
CA ASP A 370 -20.16 19.49 -41.15
C ASP A 370 -19.64 20.92 -41.10
N SER A 371 -18.54 21.17 -41.81
CA SER A 371 -17.87 22.47 -41.85
C SER A 371 -18.65 23.53 -42.66
N GLU A 372 -19.52 23.12 -43.60
CA GLU A 372 -20.31 24.06 -44.40
C GLU A 372 -21.46 24.64 -43.58
N HIS A 373 -22.14 23.79 -42.80
CA HIS A 373 -23.27 24.21 -41.97
C HIS A 373 -22.90 24.51 -40.51
N LYS A 374 -21.63 24.31 -40.11
CA LYS A 374 -21.13 24.47 -38.73
C LYS A 374 -21.90 23.63 -37.72
N ILE A 375 -22.20 22.39 -38.08
CA ILE A 375 -22.97 21.44 -37.26
C ILE A 375 -22.06 20.28 -36.85
N VAL A 376 -22.19 19.87 -35.58
CA VAL A 376 -21.52 18.69 -35.02
C VAL A 376 -22.56 17.62 -34.76
N PHE A 377 -22.37 16.46 -35.36
CA PHE A 377 -23.13 15.24 -35.07
C PHE A 377 -22.37 14.41 -34.03
N LEU A 378 -23.07 14.00 -32.98
CA LEU A 378 -22.53 13.26 -31.86
C LEU A 378 -23.32 11.97 -31.72
N ASP A 379 -22.61 10.85 -31.58
CA ASP A 379 -23.19 9.54 -31.30
C ASP A 379 -22.40 8.85 -30.19
N GLU A 380 -23.09 8.04 -29.40
CA GLU A 380 -22.49 7.29 -28.30
C GLU A 380 -21.78 6.05 -28.82
N VAL A 381 -20.62 5.73 -28.23
CA VAL A 381 -19.93 4.49 -28.54
C VAL A 381 -20.71 3.34 -27.92
N LYS A 382 -21.31 2.50 -28.77
CA LYS A 382 -21.99 1.27 -28.33
C LYS A 382 -20.94 0.33 -27.73
N VAL A 383 -21.12 -0.01 -26.46
CA VAL A 383 -20.27 -0.97 -25.77
C VAL A 383 -20.79 -2.37 -26.09
N GLU A 384 -20.07 -3.13 -26.90
CA GLU A 384 -20.32 -4.56 -27.04
C GLU A 384 -19.86 -5.27 -25.77
N VAL A 385 -20.72 -6.15 -25.25
CA VAL A 385 -20.40 -6.93 -24.06
C VAL A 385 -19.40 -8.01 -24.46
N ASP A 386 -18.19 -7.92 -23.90
CA ASP A 386 -17.15 -8.92 -24.08
C ASP A 386 -17.47 -10.15 -23.21
N GLU A 387 -17.86 -11.25 -23.86
CA GLU A 387 -18.18 -12.52 -23.19
C GLU A 387 -17.02 -13.04 -22.34
N GLU A 388 -15.77 -12.79 -22.76
CA GLU A 388 -14.58 -13.23 -22.02
C GLU A 388 -14.46 -12.49 -20.68
N GLN A 389 -14.75 -11.18 -20.65
CA GLN A 389 -14.76 -10.40 -19.41
C GLN A 389 -15.83 -10.89 -18.44
N VAL A 390 -16.99 -11.30 -18.96
CA VAL A 390 -18.08 -11.88 -18.15
C VAL A 390 -17.64 -13.22 -17.55
N GLU A 391 -17.01 -14.08 -18.35
CA GLU A 391 -16.51 -15.37 -17.87
C GLU A 391 -15.41 -15.20 -16.81
N GLN A 392 -14.47 -14.27 -17.01
CA GLN A 392 -13.43 -13.94 -16.02
C GLN A 392 -14.04 -13.42 -14.71
N ALA A 393 -15.07 -12.56 -14.78
CA ALA A 393 -15.79 -12.09 -13.61
C ALA A 393 -16.49 -13.24 -12.86
N LEU A 394 -17.11 -14.18 -13.59
CA LEU A 394 -17.76 -15.35 -13.01
C LEU A 394 -16.75 -16.26 -12.27
N ARG A 395 -15.58 -16.52 -12.88
CA ARG A 395 -14.51 -17.29 -12.23
C ARG A 395 -14.07 -16.65 -10.91
N ARG A 396 -13.90 -15.33 -10.89
CA ARG A 396 -13.54 -14.59 -9.67
C ARG A 396 -14.60 -14.67 -8.58
N VAL A 397 -15.89 -14.68 -8.93
CA VAL A 397 -16.99 -14.88 -7.98
C VAL A 397 -16.93 -16.27 -7.36
N ILE A 398 -16.67 -17.32 -8.16
CA ILE A 398 -16.52 -18.69 -7.67
C ILE A 398 -15.33 -18.82 -6.72
N GLU A 399 -14.20 -18.18 -7.03
CA GLU A 399 -13.03 -18.16 -6.13
C GLU A 399 -13.34 -17.45 -4.80
N LEU A 400 -14.08 -16.34 -4.85
CA LEU A 400 -14.49 -15.61 -3.65
C LEU A 400 -15.45 -16.43 -2.77
N ASP A 401 -16.37 -17.16 -3.38
CA ASP A 401 -17.31 -18.05 -2.67
C ASP A 401 -16.56 -19.17 -1.91
N LYS A 402 -15.59 -19.80 -2.57
CA LYS A 402 -14.69 -20.78 -1.92
C LYS A 402 -13.95 -20.17 -0.73
N LEU A 403 -13.37 -18.99 -0.92
CA LEU A 403 -12.64 -18.29 0.14
C LEU A 403 -13.56 -17.93 1.33
N LEU A 404 -14.79 -17.50 1.06
CA LEU A 404 -15.79 -17.21 2.09
C LEU A 404 -16.17 -18.48 2.87
N SER A 405 -16.36 -19.60 2.16
CA SER A 405 -16.62 -20.91 2.79
C SER A 405 -15.47 -21.31 3.72
N ASP A 406 -14.22 -21.15 3.28
CA ASP A 406 -13.04 -21.44 4.09
C ASP A 406 -12.94 -20.53 5.34
N PHE A 407 -13.35 -19.26 5.22
CA PHE A 407 -13.42 -18.37 6.38
C PHE A 407 -14.54 -18.76 7.35
N ASP A 408 -15.72 -19.16 6.85
CA ASP A 408 -16.83 -19.62 7.69
C ASP A 408 -16.44 -20.88 8.47
N VAL A 409 -15.83 -21.87 7.81
CA VAL A 409 -15.30 -23.08 8.47
C VAL A 409 -14.27 -22.72 9.54
N ARG A 410 -13.30 -21.84 9.24
CA ARG A 410 -12.28 -21.41 10.22
C ARG A 410 -12.88 -20.67 11.42
N LEU A 411 -13.88 -19.82 11.19
CA LEU A 411 -14.59 -19.11 12.25
C LEU A 411 -15.38 -20.09 13.14
N ARG A 412 -16.12 -21.02 12.55
CA ARG A 412 -16.92 -22.02 13.29
C ARG A 412 -16.08 -23.00 14.10
N THR A 413 -14.90 -23.34 13.61
CA THR A 413 -13.95 -24.23 14.31
C THR A 413 -13.08 -23.51 15.34
N SER A 414 -13.11 -22.17 15.38
CA SER A 414 -12.29 -21.39 16.30
C SER A 414 -12.75 -21.55 17.75
N ALA A 415 -11.87 -22.06 18.62
CA ALA A 415 -12.16 -22.23 20.05
C ALA A 415 -12.57 -20.91 20.75
N LEU A 416 -12.00 -19.77 20.32
CA LEU A 416 -12.38 -18.45 20.83
C LEU A 416 -13.80 -18.06 20.43
N TYR A 417 -14.20 -18.39 19.20
CA TYR A 417 -15.56 -18.13 18.73
C TYR A 417 -16.55 -19.04 19.45
N ILE A 418 -16.30 -20.35 19.49
CA ILE A 418 -17.14 -21.35 20.16
C ILE A 418 -17.32 -21.01 21.65
N SER A 419 -16.25 -20.65 22.35
CA SER A 419 -16.32 -20.31 23.79
C SER A 419 -17.07 -18.99 24.06
N ARG A 420 -17.08 -18.04 23.12
CA ARG A 420 -17.86 -16.79 23.25
C ARG A 420 -19.31 -16.97 22.83
N SER A 421 -19.58 -17.72 21.76
CA SER A 421 -20.95 -17.99 21.30
C SER A 421 -21.72 -18.89 22.27
N SER A 422 -21.07 -19.90 22.85
CA SER A 422 -21.66 -20.72 23.91
C SER A 422 -21.94 -19.91 25.18
N LYS A 423 -21.05 -18.98 25.58
CA LYS A 423 -21.31 -18.07 26.72
C LYS A 423 -22.44 -17.08 26.44
N ALA A 424 -22.55 -16.55 25.22
CA ALA A 424 -23.67 -15.72 24.82
C ALA A 424 -25.01 -16.49 24.87
N SER A 425 -25.00 -17.78 24.54
CA SER A 425 -26.18 -18.65 24.68
C SER A 425 -26.61 -18.89 26.13
N VAL A 426 -25.71 -18.81 27.12
CA VAL A 426 -26.04 -18.99 28.55
C VAL A 426 -26.67 -17.73 29.16
N TYR A 427 -26.36 -16.55 28.63
CA TYR A 427 -27.02 -15.29 29.03
C TYR A 427 -28.25 -14.94 28.16
N GLY A 428 -28.48 -15.68 27.07
CA GLY A 428 -29.58 -15.45 26.11
C GLY A 428 -30.90 -16.15 26.45
N THR A 429 -30.98 -17.01 27.45
CA THR A 429 -32.25 -17.68 27.83
C THR A 429 -33.18 -16.80 28.67
N ALA A 430 -33.00 -15.48 28.66
CA ALA A 430 -33.85 -14.53 29.35
C ALA A 430 -34.08 -13.23 28.56
N ALA A 431 -34.20 -13.31 27.24
CA ALA A 431 -34.84 -12.25 26.46
C ALA A 431 -35.43 -12.85 25.18
N HIS A 432 -36.74 -12.67 25.06
CA HIS A 432 -37.61 -13.12 23.98
C HIS A 432 -37.03 -12.89 22.57
N ASP A 433 -37.30 -13.88 21.72
CA ASP A 433 -37.38 -13.73 20.26
C ASP A 433 -38.35 -12.58 19.93
N ASP A 434 -37.84 -11.47 19.42
CA ASP A 434 -38.61 -10.58 18.56
C ASP A 434 -37.70 -9.74 17.65
N GLU A 435 -38.20 -9.49 16.46
CA GLU A 435 -37.51 -8.86 15.34
C GLU A 435 -36.97 -7.45 15.66
N GLY A 436 -35.84 -7.07 15.06
CA GLY A 436 -35.54 -5.66 14.80
C GLY A 436 -34.12 -5.21 15.12
N PHE A 437 -33.44 -4.73 14.09
CA PHE A 437 -32.41 -3.71 14.20
C PHE A 437 -32.95 -2.53 15.03
N GLN A 438 -32.45 -2.35 16.27
CA GLN A 438 -32.59 -1.07 16.97
C GLN A 438 -31.23 -0.59 17.52
N GLN A 439 -30.92 0.65 17.16
CA GLN A 439 -29.90 1.48 17.79
C GLN A 439 -30.32 1.80 19.23
N GLY A 440 -29.37 1.81 20.16
CA GLY A 440 -29.62 2.28 21.52
C GLY A 440 -28.38 2.32 22.43
N SER A 441 -27.62 3.42 22.31
CA SER A 441 -27.01 4.26 23.37
C SER A 441 -26.11 3.69 24.49
N PRO A 442 -25.21 4.53 25.05
CA PRO A 442 -23.95 4.11 25.64
C PRO A 442 -24.01 4.03 27.17
N LEU A 443 -23.25 3.10 27.76
CA LEU A 443 -22.99 3.12 29.21
C LEU A 443 -21.51 2.87 29.52
N PRO A 444 -21.06 3.40 30.67
CA PRO A 444 -19.71 3.90 30.89
C PRO A 444 -18.83 2.81 31.48
N HIS A 445 -17.51 2.90 31.27
CA HIS A 445 -16.54 2.75 32.35
C HIS A 445 -15.16 3.15 31.82
N THR A 446 -14.71 4.29 32.36
CA THR A 446 -13.31 4.69 32.45
C THR A 446 -12.48 3.59 33.11
N LEU A 447 -11.45 3.11 32.41
CA LEU A 447 -10.27 2.52 33.05
C LEU A 447 -9.14 3.54 32.98
N PRO A 448 -8.45 3.86 34.09
CA PRO A 448 -7.34 4.79 34.08
C PRO A 448 -6.12 4.06 33.48
N MET A 449 -5.68 4.49 32.29
CA MET A 449 -4.38 4.09 31.76
C MET A 449 -3.35 5.13 32.17
N GLN A 450 -2.47 4.76 33.10
CA GLN A 450 -1.23 5.50 33.35
C GLN A 450 -0.29 5.40 32.14
N PRO A 451 0.48 6.46 31.84
CA PRO A 451 1.38 6.49 30.70
C PRO A 451 2.64 5.68 31.02
N SER A 452 2.85 4.56 30.32
CA SER A 452 4.16 3.93 30.24
C SER A 452 5.05 4.82 29.35
N GLY A 453 6.08 5.39 29.98
CA GLY A 453 6.99 6.35 29.37
C GLY A 453 7.60 5.83 28.07
N SER A 454 7.34 6.57 26.99
CA SER A 454 8.07 6.45 25.74
C SER A 454 9.50 6.94 25.97
N ALA A 455 10.46 6.02 25.96
CA ALA A 455 11.85 6.37 25.67
C ALA A 455 11.88 6.97 24.25
N LEU A 456 12.06 8.29 24.20
CA LEU A 456 12.35 9.06 23.00
C LEU A 456 13.52 8.40 22.26
N THR A 457 13.24 7.85 21.09
CA THR A 457 14.26 7.60 20.08
C THR A 457 14.20 8.75 19.10
N ASP A 458 15.35 9.40 18.90
CA ASP A 458 15.51 10.66 18.18
C ASP A 458 14.82 10.68 16.80
N PRO A 459 14.10 11.76 16.45
CA PRO A 459 13.31 11.85 15.22
C PRO A 459 14.10 12.27 13.96
N THR A 460 15.44 12.22 13.93
CA THR A 460 16.20 13.02 12.94
C THR A 460 16.80 12.26 11.75
N THR A 461 16.40 11.02 11.43
CA THR A 461 17.02 10.29 10.28
C THR A 461 16.10 9.57 9.27
N ILE A 462 14.78 9.60 9.42
CA ILE A 462 13.88 8.78 8.58
C ILE A 462 13.07 9.57 7.53
N ASP A 463 13.03 10.91 7.62
CA ASP A 463 12.19 11.74 6.74
C ASP A 463 12.69 11.93 5.30
N VAL A 464 13.84 11.36 4.92
CA VAL A 464 14.46 11.60 3.59
C VAL A 464 14.28 10.43 2.61
N LEU A 465 13.74 9.29 3.03
CA LEU A 465 13.78 8.04 2.23
C LEU A 465 12.55 7.78 1.35
N TRP A 466 11.49 8.58 1.44
CA TRP A 466 10.21 8.25 0.81
C TRP A 466 9.98 9.02 -0.50
N PRO A 467 9.51 8.36 -1.57
CA PRO A 467 9.10 9.08 -2.77
C PRO A 467 7.84 9.90 -2.46
N SER A 468 7.96 11.22 -2.55
CA SER A 468 6.86 12.17 -2.68
C SER A 468 6.20 12.02 -4.05
#